data_AF-A0A926GQB5-F1
#
_entry.id   AF-A0A926GQB5-F1
#
_cell.length_a   1.000
_cell.length_b   1.000
_cell.length_c   1.000
_cell.angle_alpha   90.00
_cell.angle_beta   90.00
_cell.angle_gamma   90.00
#
_symmetry.space_group_name_H-M   'P 1'
#
loop_
_entity.id
_entity.type
_entity.pdbx_description
1 polymer ?
#
loop_
_entity_poly.entity_id
_entity_poly.type
_entity_poly.pdbx_seq_one_letter_code
_entity_poly.pdbx_strand_id
1 'polypeptide(L)'
;MVSDQSTVNEEDATGASLAPAGMATDHSPPVTTARICCGPRCGAEPGHRLIYAAVERAATDAGLLATPTMCRSVCSGGVTVILPDGTVKKVSDVSAAKTVLDKR
;
A
#
# COMPACT_ATOMS: atom_id res chain seq x y z
N MET A 1 8.92 -64.20 -30.95
CA MET A 1 7.51 -64.58 -31.11
C MET A 1 6.68 -63.46 -30.52
N VAL A 2 5.66 -63.05 -31.27
CA VAL A 2 4.81 -61.85 -31.13
C VAL A 2 3.91 -61.88 -29.90
N SER A 3 3.63 -60.69 -29.33
CA SER A 3 2.35 -60.17 -28.81
C SER A 3 2.64 -58.73 -28.30
N ASP A 4 2.34 -57.62 -28.97
CA ASP A 4 1.04 -57.02 -29.36
C ASP A 4 0.03 -56.93 -28.20
N GLN A 5 -0.07 -55.74 -27.58
CA GLN A 5 -1.31 -54.94 -27.57
C GLN A 5 -1.21 -53.70 -26.66
N SER A 6 -1.47 -52.55 -27.28
CA SER A 6 -2.39 -51.48 -26.86
C SER A 6 -2.42 -51.00 -25.41
N THR A 7 -2.16 -49.71 -25.22
CA THR A 7 -3.15 -48.80 -24.61
C THR A 7 -2.85 -47.33 -24.94
N VAL A 8 -3.71 -46.80 -25.82
CA VAL A 8 -4.33 -45.48 -25.89
C VAL A 8 -3.57 -44.26 -25.35
N ASN A 9 -3.24 -43.36 -26.28
CA ASN A 9 -3.15 -41.92 -26.02
C ASN A 9 -4.56 -41.41 -25.69
N GLU A 10 -4.78 -40.93 -24.48
CA GLU A 10 -5.96 -40.12 -24.15
C GLU A 10 -5.59 -38.64 -24.26
N GLU A 11 -6.14 -38.02 -25.30
CA GLU A 11 -6.36 -36.59 -25.38
C GLU A 11 -7.33 -36.20 -24.26
N ASP A 12 -6.89 -35.39 -23.29
CA ASP A 12 -7.82 -34.58 -22.52
C ASP A 12 -7.61 -33.11 -22.84
N ALA A 13 -8.56 -32.61 -23.60
CA ALA A 13 -8.79 -31.23 -23.89
C ALA A 13 -9.11 -30.48 -22.60
N THR A 14 -8.25 -29.56 -22.19
CA THR A 14 -8.75 -28.35 -21.52
C THR A 14 -8.03 -27.14 -22.09
N GLY A 15 -8.60 -26.63 -23.18
CA GLY A 15 -8.47 -25.22 -23.53
C GLY A 15 -9.07 -24.37 -22.42
N ALA A 16 -8.29 -24.08 -21.38
CA ALA A 16 -8.56 -22.97 -20.49
C ALA A 16 -7.93 -21.71 -21.10
N SER A 17 -8.59 -21.19 -22.13
CA SER A 17 -8.53 -19.78 -22.47
C SER A 17 -9.13 -19.00 -21.31
N LEU A 18 -8.39 -18.87 -20.21
CA LEU A 18 -8.73 -17.94 -19.15
C LEU A 18 -8.20 -16.58 -19.59
N ALA A 19 -9.19 -15.74 -19.92
CA ALA A 19 -9.09 -14.34 -20.30
C ALA A 19 -7.98 -13.59 -19.56
N PRO A 20 -7.40 -12.55 -20.18
CA PRO A 20 -6.60 -11.59 -19.42
C PRO A 20 -7.44 -11.15 -18.24
N ALA A 21 -6.91 -11.33 -17.03
CA ALA A 21 -7.49 -10.75 -15.84
C ALA A 21 -7.63 -9.25 -16.11
N GLY A 22 -8.85 -8.84 -16.47
CA GLY A 22 -9.28 -7.47 -16.36
C GLY A 22 -9.13 -7.10 -14.90
N MET A 23 -7.95 -6.61 -14.54
CA MET A 23 -7.79 -5.93 -13.28
C MET A 23 -8.62 -4.67 -13.41
N ALA A 24 -9.78 -4.74 -12.77
CA ALA A 24 -10.71 -3.67 -12.57
C ALA A 24 -9.95 -2.35 -12.36
N THR A 25 -10.05 -1.47 -13.34
CA THR A 25 -9.89 -0.04 -13.10
C THR A 25 -11.10 0.39 -12.28
N ASP A 26 -11.06 0.10 -10.99
CA ASP A 26 -11.93 0.67 -9.97
C ASP A 26 -11.74 2.18 -10.04
N HIS A 27 -12.58 2.84 -10.85
CA HIS A 27 -12.74 4.28 -10.83
C HIS A 27 -13.60 4.63 -9.59
N SER A 28 -13.12 4.25 -8.40
CA SER A 28 -13.41 5.06 -7.24
C SER A 28 -12.84 6.45 -7.53
N PRO A 29 -13.59 7.54 -7.28
CA PRO A 29 -12.98 8.87 -7.29
C PRO A 29 -11.71 8.78 -6.42
N PRO A 30 -10.58 9.40 -6.79
CA PRO A 30 -9.34 9.25 -6.03
C PRO A 30 -9.57 9.82 -4.64
N VAL A 31 -10.01 8.98 -3.70
CA VAL A 31 -10.01 9.30 -2.28
C VAL A 31 -8.56 9.64 -2.02
N THR A 32 -8.33 10.91 -1.74
CA THR A 32 -6.99 11.46 -1.72
C THR A 32 -6.41 10.98 -0.38
N THR A 33 -5.72 9.83 -0.43
CA THR A 33 -5.28 9.12 0.78
C THR A 33 -3.84 9.51 1.12
N ALA A 34 -3.61 9.93 2.36
CA ALA A 34 -2.27 9.96 2.94
C ALA A 34 -2.01 8.60 3.60
N ARG A 35 -0.90 7.93 3.25
CA ARG A 35 -0.53 6.64 3.84
C ARG A 35 0.52 6.82 4.92
N ILE A 36 0.30 6.27 6.10
CA ILE A 36 1.14 6.44 7.28
C ILE A 36 1.81 5.11 7.60
N CYS A 37 3.14 5.06 7.60
CA CYS A 37 3.87 3.85 7.88
C CYS A 37 3.77 3.48 9.37
N CYS A 38 3.10 2.37 9.66
CA CYS A 38 2.90 1.83 11.01
C CYS A 38 3.84 0.65 11.32
N GLY A 39 4.89 0.46 10.52
CA GLY A 39 5.86 -0.61 10.72
C GLY A 39 6.64 -0.49 12.04
N PRO A 40 7.28 -1.58 12.51
CA PRO A 40 7.92 -1.66 13.83
C PRO A 40 9.00 -0.60 14.06
N ARG A 41 9.72 -0.17 13.00
CA ARG A 41 10.69 0.93 13.09
C ARG A 41 10.04 2.30 13.28
N CYS A 42 8.93 2.59 12.60
CA CYS A 42 8.20 3.85 12.80
C CYS A 42 7.45 3.85 14.14
N GLY A 43 6.97 2.69 14.60
CA GLY A 43 6.39 2.51 15.93
C GLY A 43 7.42 2.48 17.08
N ALA A 44 8.72 2.38 16.77
CA ALA A 44 9.78 2.49 17.77
C ALA A 44 10.21 3.94 18.03
N GLU A 45 9.75 4.90 17.23
CA GLU A 45 10.11 6.29 17.43
C GLU A 45 9.52 6.85 18.73
N PRO A 46 10.30 7.62 19.50
CA PRO A 46 9.79 8.26 20.71
C PRO A 46 8.65 9.22 20.35
N GLY A 47 7.49 9.04 20.96
CA GLY A 47 6.31 9.85 20.67
C GLY A 47 5.60 9.52 19.36
N HIS A 48 5.88 8.39 18.71
CA HIS A 48 5.23 7.96 17.46
C HIS A 48 3.69 8.04 17.50
N ARG A 49 3.06 7.74 18.64
CA ARG A 49 1.59 7.86 18.79
C ARG A 49 1.09 9.28 18.60
N LEU A 50 1.81 10.26 19.16
CA LEU A 50 1.47 11.68 19.00
C LEU A 50 1.71 12.12 17.56
N ILE A 51 2.76 11.60 16.93
CA ILE A 51 3.05 11.86 15.52
C ILE A 51 1.93 11.31 14.63
N TYR A 52 1.50 10.05 14.84
CA TYR A 52 0.38 9.47 14.10
C TYR A 52 -0.90 10.28 14.27
N ALA A 53 -1.28 10.61 15.51
CA ALA A 53 -2.47 11.43 15.77
C ALA A 53 -2.38 12.82 15.13
N ALA A 54 -1.19 13.43 15.10
CA ALA A 54 -0.97 14.72 14.47
C ALA A 54 -1.06 14.64 12.94
N VAL A 55 -0.52 13.57 12.33
CA VAL A 55 -0.63 13.33 10.88
C VAL A 55 -2.08 13.01 10.49
N GLU A 56 -2.81 12.23 11.29
CA GLU A 56 -4.24 11.95 11.07
C GLU A 56 -5.08 13.22 11.14
N ARG A 57 -4.85 14.08 12.13
CA ARG A 57 -5.52 15.39 12.22
C ARG A 57 -5.19 16.27 11.02
N ALA A 58 -3.91 16.42 10.69
CA ALA A 58 -3.49 17.23 9.56
C ALA A 58 -4.03 16.67 8.22
N ALA A 59 -4.21 15.35 8.10
CA ALA A 59 -4.84 14.74 6.93
C ALA A 59 -6.33 15.08 6.88
N THR A 60 -7.02 14.98 8.02
CA THR A 60 -8.43 15.37 8.14
C THR A 60 -8.64 16.84 7.79
N ASP A 61 -7.79 17.74 8.31
CA ASP A 61 -7.84 19.18 8.04
C ASP A 61 -7.59 19.48 6.55
N ALA A 62 -6.74 18.69 5.89
CA ALA A 62 -6.48 18.79 4.46
C ALA A 62 -7.52 18.07 3.58
N GLY A 63 -8.59 17.51 4.17
CA GLY A 63 -9.63 16.75 3.44
C GLY A 63 -9.15 15.41 2.89
N LEU A 64 -8.11 14.83 3.48
CA LEU A 64 -7.49 13.56 3.10
C LEU A 64 -7.88 12.43 4.06
N LEU A 65 -7.92 11.21 3.54
CA LEU A 65 -8.06 10.02 4.37
C LEU A 65 -6.67 9.55 4.82
N ALA A 66 -6.42 9.50 6.13
CA ALA A 66 -5.24 8.87 6.69
C ALA A 66 -5.41 7.35 6.72
N THR A 67 -4.50 6.62 6.07
CA THR A 67 -4.54 5.15 5.98
C THR A 67 -3.24 4.55 6.52
N PRO A 68 -3.31 3.53 7.39
CA PRO A 68 -2.12 2.83 7.82
C PRO A 68 -1.52 2.04 6.65
N THR A 69 -0.20 2.04 6.54
CA THR A 69 0.53 1.23 5.57
C THR A 69 1.72 0.54 6.22
N MET A 70 2.11 -0.59 5.64
CA MET A 70 3.24 -1.36 6.13
C MET A 70 4.56 -0.82 5.60
N CYS A 71 5.64 -1.22 6.28
CA CYS A 71 7.00 -0.79 5.99
C CYS A 71 7.38 -1.03 4.52
N ARG A 72 7.80 0.02 3.81
CA ARG A 72 8.36 -0.07 2.44
C ARG A 72 9.90 -0.09 2.43
N SER A 73 10.52 -0.46 3.55
CA SER A 73 11.98 -0.47 3.73
C SER A 73 12.67 0.89 3.65
N VAL A 74 11.91 1.99 3.66
CA VAL A 74 12.42 3.38 3.58
C VAL A 74 12.64 3.99 4.97
N CYS A 75 13.19 3.25 5.93
CA CYS A 75 13.28 3.66 7.33
C CYS A 75 14.56 4.44 7.64
N SER A 76 14.50 5.77 7.58
CA SER A 76 15.63 6.68 7.88
C SER A 76 15.39 7.58 9.10
N GLY A 77 14.71 7.08 10.14
CA GLY A 77 14.24 7.87 11.29
C GLY A 77 12.87 8.53 11.02
N GLY A 78 12.10 8.74 12.08
CA GLY A 78 10.75 9.29 12.04
C GLY A 78 9.67 8.37 11.48
N VAL A 79 8.43 8.86 11.54
CA VAL A 79 7.26 8.29 10.87
C VAL A 79 7.29 8.65 9.39
N THR A 80 7.06 7.67 8.53
CA THR A 80 6.98 7.91 7.08
C THR A 80 5.54 8.18 6.67
N VAL A 81 5.31 9.28 5.95
CA VAL A 81 4.01 9.66 5.41
C VAL A 81 4.13 9.75 3.90
N ILE A 82 3.27 9.04 3.19
CA ILE A 82 3.20 9.07 1.72
C ILE A 82 1.95 9.85 1.36
N LEU A 83 2.16 10.98 0.72
CA LEU A 83 1.09 11.85 0.24
C LEU A 83 0.44 11.25 -1.02
N PRO A 84 -0.79 11.67 -1.34
CA PRO A 84 -1.54 11.16 -2.49
C PRO A 84 -0.87 11.42 -3.85
N ASP A 85 -0.05 12.46 -3.95
CA ASP A 85 0.79 12.78 -5.12
C ASP A 85 2.02 11.86 -5.24
N GLY A 86 2.20 10.92 -4.31
CA GLY A 86 3.35 10.03 -4.23
C GLY A 86 4.54 10.61 -3.47
N THR A 87 4.45 11.86 -2.99
CA THR A 87 5.52 12.48 -2.22
C THR A 87 5.71 11.77 -0.88
N VAL A 88 6.93 11.33 -0.59
CA VAL A 88 7.29 10.73 0.69
C VAL A 88 7.85 11.80 1.61
N LYS A 89 7.20 12.01 2.76
CA LYS A 89 7.67 12.90 3.82
C LYS A 89 8.01 12.13 5.08
N LYS A 90 8.93 12.70 5.86
CA LYS A 90 9.38 12.20 7.15
C LYS A 90 8.88 13.11 8.24
N VAL A 91 8.35 12.50 9.29
CA VAL A 91 7.75 13.20 10.41
C VAL A 91 8.41 12.71 11.68
N SER A 92 9.31 13.54 12.22
CA SER A 92 10.03 13.30 13.47
C SER A 92 9.25 13.74 14.70
N ASP A 93 8.28 14.64 14.54
CA ASP A 93 7.58 15.31 15.62
C ASP A 93 6.22 15.90 15.17
N VAL A 94 5.43 16.36 16.13
CA VAL A 94 4.08 16.90 15.91
C VAL A 94 4.08 18.19 15.09
N SER A 95 5.12 19.02 15.20
CA SER A 95 5.22 20.26 14.43
C SER A 95 5.48 19.96 12.95
N ALA A 96 6.35 18.98 12.68
CA ALA A 96 6.57 18.47 11.34
C ALA A 96 5.29 17.86 10.73
N ALA A 97 4.45 17.20 11.54
CA ALA A 97 3.20 16.60 11.04
C ALA A 97 2.24 17.63 10.43
N LYS A 98 2.15 18.82 11.03
CA LYS A 98 1.33 19.92 10.50
C LYS A 98 1.86 20.43 9.16
N THR A 99 3.16 20.67 9.05
CA THR A 99 3.78 21.19 7.81
C THR A 99 3.84 20.16 6.67
N VAL A 100 3.70 18.87 6.99
CA VAL A 100 3.66 17.80 6.00
C VAL A 100 2.45 17.90 5.07
N LEU A 101 1.33 18.48 5.53
CA LEU A 101 0.07 18.56 4.79
C LEU A 101 -0.42 20.00 4.48
N ASP A 102 0.21 21.02 5.06
CA ASP A 102 -0.16 22.45 4.96
C ASP A 102 0.15 23.17 3.62
N LYS A 103 0.59 22.48 2.56
CA LYS A 103 0.98 23.13 1.29
C LYS A 103 -0.19 23.32 0.30
N ARG A 104 -1.30 23.93 0.71
CA ARG A 104 -2.30 24.46 -0.24
C ARG A 104 -2.53 25.95 -0.04
#